data_AF-A0A2E6ITU5-F1
#
_entry.id   AF-A0A2E6ITU5-F1
#
_cell.length_a   1.000
_cell.length_b   1.000
_cell.length_c   1.000
_cell.angle_alpha   90.00
_cell.angle_beta   90.00
_cell.angle_gamma   90.00
#
_symmetry.space_group_name_H-M   'P 1'
#
loop_
_entity.id
_entity.type
_entity.pdbx_description
1 polymer ?
#
loop_
_entity_poly.entity_id
_entity_poly.type
_entity_poly.pdbx_seq_one_letter_code
_entity_poly.pdbx_strand_id
1 'polypeptide(L)'
;MANPWAGEVALVIDGERREMRLTLGALAEMEAALGAGSLVDLVARFETGAFSSGDVLAVIVAGLRGGGWRGGAADLLSAEIGGGPLEAARAAAQLLARAFALPEEGG
;
A
#
# COMPACT_ATOMS: atom_id res chain seq x y z
N MET A 1 2.01 0.49 -20.82
CA MET A 1 1.49 -0.88 -20.91
C MET A 1 1.53 -1.42 -19.50
N ALA A 2 0.39 -1.41 -18.79
CA ALA A 2 0.31 -1.87 -17.41
C ALA A 2 0.45 -3.40 -17.41
N ASN A 3 1.53 -3.90 -16.82
CA ASN A 3 1.76 -5.33 -16.69
C ASN A 3 0.71 -5.88 -15.71
N PRO A 4 -0.19 -6.78 -16.13
CA PRO A 4 -1.24 -7.34 -15.26
C PRO A 4 -0.69 -8.12 -14.05
N TRP A 5 0.62 -8.41 -14.03
CA TRP A 5 1.34 -9.08 -12.94
C TRP A 5 2.17 -8.14 -12.05
N ALA A 6 2.24 -6.83 -12.33
CA ALA A 6 3.24 -5.96 -11.67
C ALA A 6 2.89 -5.50 -10.25
N GLY A 7 1.71 -5.86 -9.73
CA GLY A 7 1.30 -5.50 -8.38
C GLY A 7 1.19 -3.99 -8.14
N GLU A 8 1.02 -3.22 -9.21
CA GLU A 8 0.93 -1.76 -9.19
C GLU A 8 -0.51 -1.31 -8.93
N VAL A 9 -0.69 -0.34 -8.05
CA VAL A 9 -1.98 0.30 -7.75
C VAL A 9 -1.81 1.81 -7.85
N ALA A 10 -2.73 2.49 -8.52
CA ALA A 10 -2.68 3.95 -8.62
C ALA A 10 -3.50 4.60 -7.51
N LEU A 11 -3.00 5.71 -6.96
CA LEU A 11 -3.72 6.58 -6.03
C LEU A 11 -3.53 8.03 -6.46
N VAL A 12 -4.59 8.83 -6.37
CA VAL A 12 -4.53 10.27 -6.65
C VAL A 12 -4.22 11.00 -5.35
N ILE A 13 -3.15 11.79 -5.35
CA ILE A 13 -2.67 12.55 -4.19
C ILE A 13 -2.42 13.98 -4.67
N ASP A 14 -3.10 14.95 -4.06
CA ASP A 14 -3.07 16.38 -4.45
C ASP A 14 -3.36 16.59 -5.94
N GLY A 15 -4.30 15.81 -6.49
CA GLY A 15 -4.65 15.83 -7.91
C GLY A 15 -3.63 15.14 -8.83
N GLU A 16 -2.49 14.67 -8.32
CA GLU A 16 -1.49 13.95 -9.09
C GLU A 16 -1.65 12.44 -8.93
N ARG A 17 -1.72 11.71 -10.06
CA ARG A 17 -1.76 10.25 -10.05
C ARG A 17 -0.39 9.70 -9.72
N ARG A 18 -0.28 8.98 -8.60
CA ARG A 18 0.92 8.26 -8.16
C ARG A 18 0.73 6.76 -8.35
N GLU A 19 1.79 6.08 -8.79
CA GLU A 19 1.83 4.63 -8.86
C GLU A 19 2.45 4.09 -7.57
N MET A 20 1.78 3.10 -6.98
CA MET A 20 2.20 2.40 -5.77
C MET A 20 2.55 0.97 -6.12
N ARG A 21 3.64 0.46 -5.55
CA ARG A 21 4.06 -0.94 -5.67
C ARG A 21 4.75 -1.37 -4.39
N LEU A 22 4.47 -2.58 -3.91
CA LEU A 22 5.21 -3.15 -2.79
C LEU A 22 6.42 -3.92 -3.31
N THR A 23 7.61 -3.35 -3.09
CA THR A 23 8.88 -4.04 -3.33
C THR A 23 9.31 -4.76 -2.06
N LEU A 24 10.21 -5.74 -2.17
CA LEU A 24 10.79 -6.39 -0.98
C LEU A 24 11.44 -5.39 -0.02
N GLY A 25 12.08 -4.35 -0.54
CA GLY A 25 12.64 -3.27 0.30
C GLY A 25 11.55 -2.48 1.03
N ALA A 26 10.45 -2.13 0.34
CA ALA A 26 9.33 -1.43 0.97
C ALA A 26 8.62 -2.29 2.03
N LEU A 27 8.51 -3.61 1.79
CA LEU A 27 7.97 -4.56 2.76
C LEU A 27 8.88 -4.68 3.99
N ALA A 28 10.20 -4.76 3.80
CA ALA A 28 11.16 -4.81 4.90
C ALA A 28 11.14 -3.52 5.74
N GLU A 29 11.05 -2.35 5.11
CA GLU A 29 10.88 -1.08 5.82
C GLU A 29 9.56 -1.03 6.60
N MET A 30 8.47 -1.53 6.01
CA MET A 30 7.17 -1.57 6.67
C MET A 30 7.18 -2.51 7.88
N GLU A 31 7.76 -3.70 7.76
CA GLU A 31 7.88 -4.64 8.87
C GLU A 31 8.72 -4.06 10.02
N ALA A 32 9.82 -3.37 9.69
CA ALA A 32 10.59 -2.62 10.68
C ALA A 32 9.78 -1.50 11.36
N ALA A 33 8.89 -0.83 10.64
CA ALA A 33 8.03 0.23 11.16
C ALA A 33 6.84 -0.29 11.98
N LEU A 34 6.32 -1.49 11.69
CA LEU A 34 5.24 -2.16 12.43
C LEU A 34 5.68 -2.60 13.83
N GLY A 35 6.98 -2.74 14.07
CA GLY A 35 7.54 -3.13 15.36
C GLY A 35 7.21 -4.58 15.73
N ALA A 36 6.31 -4.79 16.68
CA ALA A 36 5.96 -6.13 17.20
C ALA A 36 4.93 -6.89 16.34
N GLY A 37 4.38 -6.26 15.30
CA GLY A 37 3.45 -6.88 14.35
C GLY A 37 4.15 -7.41 13.10
N SER A 38 3.63 -8.50 12.53
CA SER A 38 4.10 -9.03 11.24
C SER A 38 3.30 -8.46 10.07
N LEU A 39 3.86 -8.52 8.86
CA LEU A 39 3.11 -8.19 7.64
C LEU A 39 1.86 -9.08 7.46
N VAL A 40 1.91 -10.33 7.93
CA VAL A 40 0.76 -11.25 7.89
C VAL A 40 -0.37 -10.76 8.79
N ASP A 41 -0.07 -10.28 10.00
CA ASP A 41 -1.06 -9.71 10.91
C ASP A 41 -1.71 -8.44 10.31
N LEU A 42 -0.90 -7.60 9.67
CA LEU A 42 -1.40 -6.44 8.94
C LEU A 42 -2.38 -6.85 7.83
N VAL A 43 -2.02 -7.83 6.99
CA VAL A 43 -2.91 -8.34 5.93
C VAL A 43 -4.23 -8.86 6.52
N ALA A 44 -4.18 -9.65 7.58
CA ALA A 44 -5.39 -10.18 8.23
C ALA A 44 -6.32 -9.07 8.77
N ARG A 45 -5.76 -7.96 9.30
CA ARG A 45 -6.54 -6.78 9.70
C ARG A 45 -7.23 -6.11 8.52
N PHE A 46 -6.56 -6.03 7.37
CA PHE A 46 -7.17 -5.51 6.14
C PHE A 46 -8.32 -6.39 5.64
N GLU A 47 -8.16 -7.71 5.66
CA GLU A 47 -9.19 -8.67 5.24
C GLU A 47 -10.45 -8.63 6.13
N THR A 48 -10.25 -8.46 7.43
CA THR A 48 -11.34 -8.39 8.42
C THR A 48 -11.95 -7.00 8.56
N GLY A 49 -11.37 -5.98 7.91
CA GLY A 49 -11.77 -4.58 8.08
C GLY A 49 -11.37 -3.98 9.43
N ALA A 50 -10.53 -4.65 10.20
CA ALA A 50 -10.04 -4.23 11.52
C ALA A 50 -8.78 -3.35 11.44
N PHE A 51 -8.52 -2.74 10.28
CA PHE A 51 -7.37 -1.85 10.08
C PHE A 51 -7.62 -0.46 10.65
N SER A 52 -6.56 0.18 11.12
CA SER A 52 -6.55 1.58 11.54
C SER A 52 -6.18 2.52 10.39
N SER A 53 -6.40 3.82 10.56
CA SER A 53 -5.87 4.84 9.63
C SER A 53 -4.34 4.82 9.55
N GLY A 54 -3.65 4.43 10.63
CA GLY A 54 -2.21 4.25 10.66
C GLY A 54 -1.75 3.09 9.77
N ASP A 55 -2.49 1.98 9.78
CA ASP A 55 -2.24 0.83 8.91
C ASP A 55 -2.38 1.21 7.42
N VAL A 56 -3.43 1.98 7.09
CA VAL A 56 -3.64 2.51 5.73
C VAL A 56 -2.50 3.41 5.29
N LEU A 57 -2.10 4.36 6.14
CA LEU A 57 -0.97 5.25 5.85
C LEU A 57 0.34 4.48 5.68
N ALA A 58 0.61 3.49 6.52
CA ALA A 58 1.83 2.69 6.43
C ALA A 58 1.93 1.94 5.08
N VAL A 59 0.83 1.33 4.65
CA VAL A 59 0.76 0.63 3.36
C VAL A 59 0.93 1.60 2.19
N ILE A 60 0.27 2.76 2.22
CA ILE A 60 0.36 3.76 1.15
C ILE A 60 1.80 4.31 1.05
N VAL A 61 2.43 4.67 2.16
CA VAL A 61 3.82 5.17 2.17
C VAL A 61 4.77 4.13 1.56
N ALA A 62 4.67 2.86 1.99
CA ALA A 62 5.51 1.80 1.44
C ALA A 62 5.25 1.59 -0.05
N GLY A 63 3.98 1.59 -0.46
CA GLY A 63 3.58 1.49 -1.87
C GLY A 63 4.17 2.61 -2.73
N LEU A 64 4.01 3.86 -2.30
CA LEU A 64 4.54 5.03 -3.00
C LEU A 64 6.08 4.95 -3.12
N ARG A 65 6.77 4.55 -2.05
CA ARG A 65 8.23 4.36 -2.07
C ARG A 65 8.67 3.31 -3.09
N GLY A 66 7.97 2.17 -3.14
CA GLY A 66 8.26 1.15 -4.15
C GLY A 66 7.91 1.55 -5.59
N GLY A 67 7.06 2.58 -5.75
CA GLY A 67 6.79 3.30 -7.01
C GLY A 67 7.75 4.46 -7.30
N GLY A 68 8.75 4.71 -6.45
CA GLY A 68 9.79 5.72 -6.66
C GLY A 68 9.54 7.08 -6.00
N TRP A 69 8.45 7.23 -5.23
CA TRP A 69 8.22 8.43 -4.43
C TRP A 69 9.20 8.51 -3.25
N ARG A 70 9.66 9.73 -2.94
CA ARG A 70 10.71 9.98 -1.93
C ARG A 70 10.22 10.69 -0.66
N GLY A 71 8.92 10.92 -0.52
CA GLY A 71 8.35 11.55 0.67
C GLY A 71 8.19 10.60 1.85
N GLY A 72 7.63 11.13 2.94
CA GLY A 72 7.35 10.38 4.18
C GLY A 72 5.88 10.43 4.58
N ALA A 73 5.54 9.71 5.65
CA ALA A 73 4.18 9.72 6.20
C ALA A 73 3.69 11.14 6.52
N ALA A 74 4.58 12.03 6.96
CA ALA A 74 4.26 13.42 7.25
C ALA A 74 3.74 14.20 6.03
N ASP A 75 4.28 13.93 4.83
CA ASP A 75 3.78 14.56 3.59
C ASP A 75 2.34 14.15 3.30
N LEU A 76 1.95 12.90 3.62
CA LEU A 76 0.58 12.42 3.43
C LEU A 76 -0.42 12.97 4.44
N LEU A 77 0.04 13.40 5.63
CA LEU A 77 -0.86 13.98 6.64
C LEU A 77 -1.46 15.31 6.19
N SER A 78 -0.79 16.02 5.27
CA SER A 78 -1.29 17.28 4.69
C SER A 78 -1.78 17.13 3.24
N ALA A 79 -1.70 15.92 2.67
CA ALA A 79 -2.08 15.67 1.29
C ALA A 79 -3.57 15.32 1.15
N GLU A 80 -4.17 15.72 0.04
CA GLU A 80 -5.53 15.34 -0.32
C GLU A 80 -5.54 14.04 -1.12
N ILE A 81 -6.20 13.00 -0.59
CA ILE A 81 -6.42 11.76 -1.34
C ILE A 81 -7.68 11.90 -2.20
N GLY A 82 -7.52 11.77 -3.51
CA GLY A 82 -8.65 11.73 -4.44
C GLY A 82 -9.58 10.57 -4.13
N GLY A 83 -10.89 10.83 -4.00
CA GLY A 83 -11.87 9.83 -3.54
C GLY A 83 -11.94 9.67 -2.02
N GLY A 84 -11.11 10.38 -1.26
CA GLY A 84 -11.16 10.45 0.20
C GLY A 84 -10.59 9.20 0.91
N PRO A 85 -10.80 9.09 2.23
CA PRO A 85 -10.18 8.05 3.06
C PRO A 85 -10.63 6.63 2.72
N LEU A 86 -11.84 6.46 2.18
CA LEU A 86 -12.33 5.16 1.74
C LEU A 86 -11.56 4.65 0.52
N GLU A 87 -11.24 5.55 -0.42
CA GLU A 87 -10.44 5.19 -1.59
C GLU A 87 -8.99 4.88 -1.20
N ALA A 88 -8.43 5.62 -0.24
CA ALA A 88 -7.13 5.32 0.36
C ALA A 88 -7.09 3.89 0.92
N ALA A 89 -8.10 3.52 1.73
CA ALA A 89 -8.21 2.18 2.31
C ALA A 89 -8.38 1.09 1.23
N ARG A 90 -9.21 1.34 0.21
CA ARG A 90 -9.41 0.42 -0.92
C ARG A 90 -8.11 0.19 -1.69
N ALA A 91 -7.38 1.26 -2.00
CA ALA A 91 -6.12 1.18 -2.74
C ALA A 91 -5.05 0.43 -1.92
N ALA A 92 -4.96 0.69 -0.61
CA ALA A 92 -4.07 -0.03 0.30
C ALA A 92 -4.40 -1.54 0.36
N ALA A 93 -5.68 -1.89 0.53
CA ALA A 93 -6.12 -3.28 0.54
C ALA A 93 -5.82 -3.99 -0.79
N GLN A 94 -6.08 -3.31 -1.93
CA GLN A 94 -5.77 -3.85 -3.25
C GLN A 94 -4.26 -4.07 -3.43
N LEU A 95 -3.44 -3.15 -2.93
CA LEU A 95 -1.99 -3.25 -3.02
C LEU A 95 -1.45 -4.45 -2.24
N LEU A 96 -1.92 -4.66 -1.01
CA LEU A 96 -1.59 -5.85 -0.22
C LEU A 96 -2.05 -7.13 -0.93
N ALA A 97 -3.30 -7.20 -1.38
CA ALA A 97 -3.82 -8.36 -2.08
C ALA A 97 -2.99 -8.73 -3.31
N ARG A 98 -2.48 -7.73 -4.05
CA ARG A 98 -1.63 -7.95 -5.23
C ARG A 98 -0.20 -8.38 -4.88
N ALA A 99 0.35 -7.89 -3.78
CA ALA A 99 1.71 -8.23 -3.35
C ALA A 99 1.82 -9.64 -2.75
N PHE A 100 0.75 -10.12 -2.11
CA PHE A 100 0.70 -11.42 -1.46
C PHE A 100 -0.12 -12.47 -2.24
N ALA A 101 -0.70 -12.10 -3.39
CA ALA A 101 -1.21 -13.08 -4.34
C ALA A 101 -0.05 -13.97 -4.79
N LEU A 102 -0.07 -15.23 -4.36
CA LEU A 102 0.79 -16.24 -4.97
C LEU A 102 0.48 -16.26 -6.46
N PRO A 103 1.49 -16.28 -7.36
CA PRO A 103 1.22 -16.56 -8.75
C PRO A 103 0.48 -17.90 -8.77
N GLU A 104 -0.77 -17.89 -9.26
CA GLU A 104 -1.49 -19.14 -9.46
C GLU A 104 -0.57 -20.02 -10.30
N GLU A 105 -0.20 -21.19 -9.77
CA GLU A 105 0.52 -22.21 -10.54
C GLU A 105 -0.29 -22.40 -11.82
N GLY A 106 0.24 -21.89 -12.93
CA GLY A 106 -0.44 -21.91 -14.21
C GLY A 106 -0.80 -23.36 -14.53
N GLY A 107 -2.11 -23.65 -14.52
CA GLY A 107 -2.66 -24.88 -15.09
C GLY A 107 -2.55 -24.89 -16.61
#